data_AF-A0ABC8ZGV9-F1
#
_entry.id   AF-A0ABC8ZGV9-F1
#
_cell.length_a   1.000
_cell.length_b   1.000
_cell.length_c   1.000
_cell.angle_alpha   90.00
_cell.angle_beta   90.00
_cell.angle_gamma   90.00
#
_symmetry.space_group_name_H-M   'P 1'
#
loop_
_entity.id
_entity.type
_entity.pdbx_description
1 polymer ?
#
loop_
_entity_poly.entity_id
_entity_poly.type
_entity_poly.pdbx_seq_one_letter_code
_entity_poly.pdbx_strand_id
1 'polypeptide(L)'
;MPPSRLVHLILLATLSLLLAQTLASSSPAPAAATAAGAAAEPGDPCAAAAAAADADGEVALCPVRCFRPDPVCGADGVTYWCGCPEAACAGARVARRGYCEVGAGSAPVSGQALLLVHIVWLFVLGAAVLLGFL
;
A
#
# COMPACT_ATOMS: atom_id res chain seq x y z
N MET A 1 32.59 -14.89 30.77
CA MET A 1 32.28 -15.73 29.58
C MET A 1 30.93 -16.38 29.83
N PRO A 2 29.85 -15.95 29.18
CA PRO A 2 28.56 -16.62 29.33
C PRO A 2 28.71 -18.07 28.85
N PRO A 3 28.15 -19.07 29.57
CA PRO A 3 28.27 -20.45 29.16
C PRO A 3 27.60 -20.63 27.79
N SER A 4 28.18 -21.45 26.91
CA SER A 4 27.70 -21.70 25.54
C SER A 4 26.21 -22.07 25.48
N ARG A 5 25.71 -22.74 26.52
CA ARG A 5 24.29 -23.07 26.69
C ARG A 5 23.39 -21.85 26.88
N LEU A 6 23.85 -20.84 27.63
CA LEU A 6 23.11 -19.59 27.83
C LEU A 6 23.01 -18.81 26.52
N VAL A 7 24.10 -18.74 25.75
CA VAL A 7 24.11 -18.09 24.43
C VAL A 7 23.14 -18.79 23.47
N HIS A 8 23.13 -20.12 23.47
CA HIS A 8 22.24 -20.91 22.61
C HIS A 8 20.76 -20.76 23.00
N LEU A 9 20.45 -20.63 24.29
CA LEU A 9 19.09 -20.37 24.78
C LEU A 9 18.60 -18.98 24.37
N ILE A 10 19.45 -17.96 24.46
CA ILE A 10 19.13 -16.60 24.02
C ILE A 10 18.85 -16.58 22.52
N LEU A 11 19.69 -17.25 21.71
CA LEU A 11 19.51 -17.32 20.25
C LEU A 11 18.20 -18.03 19.84
N LEU A 12 17.85 -19.13 20.51
CA LEU A 12 16.60 -19.84 20.25
C LEU A 12 15.37 -19.01 20.66
N ALA A 13 15.46 -18.26 21.76
CA ALA A 13 14.38 -17.40 22.23
C ALA A 13 14.15 -16.20 21.29
N THR A 14 15.22 -15.58 20.77
CA THR A 14 15.08 -14.48 19.81
C THR A 14 14.58 -14.96 18.46
N LEU A 15 15.04 -16.12 17.97
CA LEU A 15 14.58 -16.71 16.71
C LEU A 15 13.09 -17.08 16.77
N SER A 16 12.66 -17.70 17.87
CA SER A 16 11.24 -18.04 18.05
C SER A 16 10.35 -16.80 18.20
N LEU A 17 10.83 -15.75 18.85
CA LEU A 17 10.10 -14.48 18.95
C LEU A 17 9.99 -13.75 17.60
N LEU A 18 11.06 -13.75 16.78
CA LEU A 18 11.01 -13.21 15.41
C LEU A 18 10.02 -14.01 14.55
N LEU A 19 10.05 -15.33 14.63
CA LEU A 19 9.17 -16.20 13.85
C LEU A 19 7.69 -16.00 14.24
N ALA A 20 7.40 -15.74 15.52
CA ALA A 20 6.05 -15.41 15.96
C ALA A 20 5.56 -14.06 15.41
N GLN A 21 6.43 -13.05 15.33
CA GLN A 21 6.10 -11.74 14.77
C GLN A 21 5.87 -11.80 13.26
N THR A 22 6.66 -12.59 12.53
CA THR A 22 6.46 -12.77 11.09
C THR A 22 5.20 -13.57 10.80
N LEU A 23 4.85 -14.59 11.60
CA LEU A 23 3.57 -15.29 11.46
C LEU A 23 2.36 -14.40 11.79
N ALA A 24 2.48 -13.52 12.80
CA ALA A 24 1.43 -12.54 13.11
C ALA A 24 1.27 -11.50 11.99
N SER A 25 2.37 -11.11 11.34
CA SER A 25 2.38 -10.23 10.17
C SER A 25 1.93 -10.93 8.88
N SER A 26 2.07 -12.25 8.78
CA SER A 26 1.68 -13.05 7.61
C SER A 26 0.30 -13.69 7.75
N SER A 27 -0.44 -13.36 8.82
CA SER A 27 -1.83 -13.75 8.93
C SER A 27 -2.63 -12.88 7.96
N PRO A 28 -3.16 -13.40 6.83
CA PRO A 28 -4.28 -12.73 6.20
C PRO A 28 -5.36 -12.66 7.29
N ALA A 29 -5.84 -11.46 7.57
CA ALA A 29 -7.05 -11.28 8.36
C ALA A 29 -8.08 -12.33 7.92
N PRO A 30 -8.82 -12.95 8.85
CA PRO A 30 -9.83 -13.91 8.44
C PRO A 30 -10.71 -13.23 7.40
N ALA A 31 -10.74 -13.83 6.22
CA ALA A 31 -11.85 -13.71 5.30
C ALA A 31 -13.08 -14.20 6.07
N ALA A 32 -13.64 -13.31 6.89
CA ALA A 32 -15.01 -13.40 7.32
C ALA A 32 -15.81 -13.27 6.03
N ALA A 33 -16.12 -14.43 5.47
CA ALA A 33 -17.16 -14.62 4.50
C ALA A 33 -18.45 -14.07 5.11
N THR A 34 -18.73 -12.80 4.84
CA THR A 34 -20.09 -12.27 4.74
C THR A 34 -20.31 -11.88 3.28
N ALA A 35 -20.31 -12.89 2.42
CA ALA A 35 -21.12 -12.84 1.22
C ALA A 35 -22.59 -13.02 1.63
N ALA A 36 -23.31 -11.90 1.77
CA ALA A 36 -24.73 -11.76 1.43
C ALA A 36 -25.22 -10.39 1.90
N GLY A 37 -25.21 -9.45 0.95
CA GLY A 37 -25.76 -8.12 1.11
C GLY A 37 -25.71 -7.35 -0.21
N ALA A 38 -25.86 -8.06 -1.34
CA ALA A 38 -26.21 -7.44 -2.59
C ALA A 38 -27.67 -6.99 -2.50
N ALA A 39 -27.89 -5.68 -2.48
CA ALA A 39 -29.03 -5.04 -3.10
C ALA A 39 -28.79 -3.53 -3.17
N ALA A 40 -28.60 -3.05 -4.40
CA ALA A 40 -29.03 -1.76 -4.96
C ALA A 40 -28.83 -0.49 -4.10
N GLU A 41 -28.06 0.50 -4.58
CA GLU A 41 -28.29 1.11 -5.88
C GLU A 41 -27.01 1.14 -6.72
N PRO A 42 -27.09 1.04 -8.07
CA PRO A 42 -26.08 1.62 -8.94
C PRO A 42 -26.23 3.16 -8.88
N GLY A 43 -26.09 3.72 -7.68
CA GLY A 43 -25.93 5.14 -7.50
C GLY A 43 -24.48 5.43 -7.83
N ASP A 44 -24.25 6.21 -8.88
CA ASP A 44 -22.95 6.81 -9.11
C ASP A 44 -22.50 7.45 -7.76
N PRO A 45 -21.37 7.01 -7.17
CA PRO A 45 -20.90 7.56 -5.88
C PRO A 45 -20.67 9.07 -5.96
N CYS A 46 -20.64 9.60 -7.18
CA CYS A 46 -20.51 10.98 -7.58
C CYS A 46 -21.67 11.48 -8.47
N ALA A 47 -22.88 10.93 -8.35
CA ALA A 47 -24.05 11.34 -9.16
C ALA A 47 -24.31 12.86 -9.18
N ALA A 48 -23.86 13.61 -8.17
CA ALA A 48 -23.98 15.06 -8.09
C ALA A 48 -22.88 15.85 -8.84
N ALA A 49 -21.78 15.22 -9.24
CA ALA A 49 -20.59 15.88 -9.80
C ALA A 49 -20.52 15.87 -11.33
N ALA A 50 -21.45 15.17 -12.02
CA ALA A 50 -21.49 15.07 -13.48
C ALA A 50 -21.79 16.38 -14.23
N ALA A 51 -21.93 17.51 -13.52
CA ALA A 51 -22.34 18.80 -14.08
C ALA A 51 -21.18 19.76 -14.42
N ALA A 52 -19.92 19.34 -14.38
CA ALA A 52 -18.79 20.20 -14.74
C ALA A 52 -17.81 19.48 -15.66
N ALA A 53 -18.07 19.54 -16.96
CA ALA A 53 -17.09 19.25 -17.99
C ALA A 53 -17.34 20.17 -19.19
N ASP A 54 -16.80 21.38 -19.13
CA ASP A 54 -16.55 22.17 -20.33
C ASP A 54 -15.30 21.59 -20.99
N ALA A 55 -15.53 20.82 -22.04
CA ALA A 55 -14.50 20.22 -22.88
C ALA A 55 -14.00 21.27 -23.88
N ASP A 56 -12.86 21.89 -23.57
CA ASP A 56 -12.01 22.52 -24.59
C ASP A 56 -10.65 21.80 -24.57
N GLY A 57 -10.15 21.46 -25.75
CA GLY A 57 -9.05 20.53 -25.99
C GLY A 57 -7.68 21.06 -25.59
N GLU A 58 -7.50 21.41 -24.32
CA GLU A 58 -6.24 21.68 -23.66
C GLU A 58 -6.09 20.66 -22.53
N VAL A 59 -4.88 20.21 -22.21
CA VAL A 59 -4.64 19.24 -21.14
C VAL A 59 -5.35 19.72 -19.87
N ALA A 60 -6.41 19.04 -19.45
CA ALA A 60 -7.20 19.42 -18.28
C ALA A 60 -6.31 19.30 -17.04
N LEU A 61 -5.67 20.40 -16.66
CA LEU A 61 -4.96 20.51 -15.40
C LEU A 61 -6.03 20.52 -14.32
N CYS A 62 -6.18 19.41 -13.61
CA CYS A 62 -7.08 19.27 -12.48
C CYS A 62 -6.28 19.41 -11.18
N PRO A 63 -5.97 20.65 -10.74
CA PRO A 63 -5.21 20.86 -9.53
C PRO A 63 -6.01 20.43 -8.30
N VAL A 64 -5.29 19.94 -7.30
CA VAL A 64 -5.83 19.64 -5.97
C VAL A 64 -6.17 20.97 -5.27
N ARG A 65 -7.46 21.28 -5.08
CA ARG A 65 -7.93 22.57 -4.50
C ARG A 65 -8.73 22.45 -3.20
N CYS A 66 -8.70 21.31 -2.54
CA CYS A 66 -9.41 21.09 -1.29
C CYS A 66 -8.51 21.40 -0.08
N PHE A 67 -9.06 22.10 0.91
CA PHE A 67 -8.40 22.29 2.20
C PHE A 67 -8.51 21.03 3.09
N ARG A 68 -9.63 20.32 2.99
CA ARG A 68 -9.90 19.06 3.68
C ARG A 68 -9.88 17.92 2.66
N PRO A 69 -9.02 16.89 2.83
CA PRO A 69 -9.04 15.72 1.98
C PRO A 69 -10.38 15.00 2.06
N ASP A 70 -10.95 14.68 0.90
CA ASP A 70 -12.11 13.82 0.71
C ASP A 70 -11.76 12.78 -0.38
N PRO A 71 -10.97 11.76 -0.04
CA PRO A 71 -10.39 10.85 -1.01
C PRO A 71 -11.47 9.99 -1.70
N VAL A 72 -11.34 9.81 -3.00
CA VAL A 72 -12.13 8.84 -3.78
C VAL A 72 -11.22 8.01 -4.68
N CYS A 73 -11.61 6.77 -4.91
CA CYS A 73 -10.89 5.86 -5.78
C CYS A 73 -11.55 5.86 -7.15
N GLY A 74 -10.80 6.33 -8.15
CA GLY A 74 -11.19 6.24 -9.55
C GLY A 74 -11.18 4.78 -10.03
N ALA A 75 -11.96 4.50 -11.06
CA ALA A 75 -11.97 3.21 -11.75
C ALA A 75 -10.64 2.92 -12.46
N ASP A 76 -9.80 3.94 -12.63
CA ASP A 76 -8.41 3.88 -13.11
C ASP A 76 -7.40 3.49 -12.01
N GLY A 77 -7.85 3.30 -10.76
CA GLY A 77 -7.00 2.97 -9.62
C GLY A 77 -6.23 4.16 -9.05
N VAL A 78 -6.52 5.38 -9.52
CA VAL A 78 -5.93 6.61 -8.99
C VAL A 78 -6.79 7.14 -7.84
N THR A 79 -6.11 7.58 -6.77
CA THR A 79 -6.79 8.26 -5.67
C THR A 79 -6.86 9.76 -5.95
N TYR A 80 -8.08 10.29 -6.03
CA TYR A 80 -8.37 11.71 -6.12
C TYR A 80 -8.63 12.26 -4.71
N TRP A 81 -7.90 13.28 -4.29
CA TRP A 81 -7.83 13.74 -2.89
C TRP A 81 -8.93 14.73 -2.50
N CYS A 82 -9.51 15.39 -3.50
CA CYS A 82 -10.57 16.38 -3.38
C CYS A 82 -11.92 15.85 -3.86
N GLY A 83 -12.02 14.54 -4.01
CA GLY A 83 -13.27 13.83 -4.23
C GLY A 83 -13.77 13.86 -5.67
N CYS A 84 -15.08 13.72 -5.79
CA CYS A 84 -15.79 13.67 -7.06
C CYS A 84 -15.49 14.83 -8.05
N PRO A 85 -15.36 16.12 -7.65
CA PRO A 85 -15.10 17.18 -8.62
C PRO A 85 -13.71 17.10 -9.26
N GLU A 86 -12.71 16.65 -8.51
CA GLU A 86 -11.36 16.44 -9.04
C GLU A 86 -11.33 15.24 -9.98
N ALA A 87 -11.98 14.13 -9.60
CA ALA A 87 -12.11 12.95 -10.44
C ALA A 87 -12.86 13.25 -11.75
N ALA A 88 -13.97 13.99 -11.67
CA ALA A 88 -14.76 14.39 -12.83
C ALA A 88 -13.97 15.31 -13.77
N CYS A 89 -13.22 16.27 -13.24
CA CYS A 89 -12.31 17.12 -14.01
C CYS A 89 -11.29 16.26 -14.79
N ALA A 90 -10.72 15.24 -14.13
CA ALA A 90 -9.75 14.34 -14.75
C ALA A 90 -10.40 13.31 -15.70
N GLY A 91 -11.73 13.35 -15.89
CA GLY A 91 -12.47 12.38 -16.68
C GLY A 91 -12.55 10.97 -16.07
N ALA A 92 -12.17 10.82 -14.80
CA ALA A 92 -12.19 9.54 -14.11
C ALA A 92 -13.55 9.27 -13.46
N ARG A 93 -14.11 8.10 -13.74
CA ARG A 93 -15.28 7.59 -13.02
C ARG A 93 -14.87 7.11 -11.65
N VAL A 94 -15.59 7.49 -10.62
CA VAL A 94 -15.31 7.04 -9.25
C VAL A 94 -15.91 5.65 -9.04
N ALA A 95 -15.08 4.69 -8.63
CA ALA A 95 -15.47 3.32 -8.32
C ALA A 95 -15.92 3.18 -6.86
N ARG A 96 -15.27 3.91 -5.94
CA ARG A 96 -15.59 3.87 -4.50
C ARG A 96 -15.16 5.17 -3.81
N ARG A 97 -15.84 5.56 -2.74
CA ARG A 97 -15.34 6.59 -1.80
C ARG A 97 -14.20 6.03 -0.94
N GLY A 98 -13.26 6.88 -0.56
CA GLY A 98 -12.02 6.50 0.12
C GLY A 98 -10.84 6.32 -0.83
N TYR A 99 -9.68 6.03 -0.26
CA TYR A 99 -8.45 5.78 -1.01
C TYR A 99 -8.55 4.51 -1.86
N CYS A 100 -7.79 4.46 -2.95
CA CYS A 100 -7.58 3.18 -3.63
C CYS A 100 -6.74 2.23 -2.77
N GLU A 101 -7.02 0.94 -2.90
CA GLU A 101 -6.22 -0.09 -2.25
C GLU A 101 -4.78 -0.04 -2.79
N VAL A 102 -3.81 0.11 -1.89
CA VAL A 102 -2.39 0.18 -2.21
C VAL A 102 -1.90 -1.23 -2.55
N GLY A 103 -2.28 -1.69 -3.75
CA GLY A 103 -2.04 -3.05 -4.25
C GLY A 103 -2.49 -3.28 -5.68
N ALA A 104 -3.25 -2.34 -6.28
CA ALA A 104 -3.78 -2.45 -7.64
C ALA A 104 -2.96 -1.69 -8.71
N GLY A 105 -1.87 -1.03 -8.33
CA GLY A 105 -0.93 -0.40 -9.24
C GLY A 105 0.46 -0.87 -8.88
N SER A 106 1.20 -1.35 -9.86
CA SER A 106 2.61 -1.73 -9.77
C SER A 106 3.43 -0.60 -9.14
N ALA A 107 3.51 -0.56 -7.80
CA ALA A 107 4.69 -0.03 -7.15
C ALA A 107 5.85 -0.75 -7.84
N PRO A 108 6.83 -0.03 -8.40
CA PRO A 108 7.86 -0.67 -9.18
C PRO A 108 8.55 -1.65 -8.23
N VAL A 109 8.32 -2.95 -8.45
CA VAL A 109 8.96 -4.07 -7.74
C VAL A 109 10.48 -3.89 -7.76
N SER A 110 11.00 -3.11 -8.70
CA SER A 110 12.39 -2.67 -8.76
C SER A 110 12.87 -1.87 -7.54
N GLY A 111 12.02 -1.07 -6.88
CA GLY A 111 12.40 -0.37 -5.63
C GLY A 111 12.56 -1.32 -4.44
N GLN A 112 11.68 -2.30 -4.33
CA GLN A 112 11.73 -3.32 -3.28
C GLN A 112 12.86 -4.33 -3.51
N ALA A 113 13.11 -4.71 -4.77
CA ALA A 113 14.19 -5.61 -5.14
C ALA A 113 15.58 -4.99 -4.91
N LEU A 114 15.80 -3.73 -5.28
CA LEU A 114 17.08 -3.04 -5.07
C LEU A 114 17.36 -2.86 -3.57
N LEU A 115 16.34 -2.52 -2.78
CA LEU A 115 16.47 -2.44 -1.33
C LEU A 115 16.87 -3.79 -0.72
N LEU A 116 16.26 -4.88 -1.18
CA LEU A 116 16.59 -6.22 -0.69
C LEU A 116 18.03 -6.62 -1.04
N VAL A 117 18.47 -6.39 -2.28
CA VAL A 117 19.87 -6.62 -2.69
C VAL A 117 20.84 -5.79 -1.84
N HIS A 118 20.51 -4.53 -1.59
CA HIS A 118 21.32 -3.65 -0.75
C HIS A 118 21.44 -4.17 0.69
N ILE A 119 20.32 -4.59 1.30
CA ILE A 119 20.30 -5.15 2.65
C ILE A 119 21.14 -6.44 2.73
N VAL A 120 20.97 -7.36 1.76
CA VAL A 120 21.73 -8.61 1.72
C VAL A 120 23.23 -8.34 1.59
N TRP A 121 23.62 -7.40 0.74
CA TRP A 121 25.02 -7.02 0.57
C TRP A 121 25.63 -6.43 1.85
N LEU A 122 24.91 -5.54 2.55
CA LEU A 122 25.35 -5.00 3.83
C LEU A 122 25.53 -6.10 4.88
N PHE A 123 24.63 -7.09 4.92
CA PHE A 123 24.74 -8.21 5.84
C PHE A 123 25.97 -9.09 5.52
N VAL A 124 26.20 -9.39 4.25
CA VAL A 124 27.37 -10.17 3.80
C VAL A 124 28.68 -9.44 4.11
N LEU A 125 28.76 -8.13 3.84
CA LEU A 125 29.93 -7.34 4.19
C LEU A 125 30.16 -7.26 5.71
N GLY A 126 29.11 -7.04 6.49
CA GLY A 126 29.21 -7.02 7.95
C GLY A 126 29.72 -8.36 8.50
N ALA A 127 29.22 -9.48 7.96
CA ALA A 127 29.69 -10.81 8.34
C ALA A 127 31.15 -11.05 7.93
N ALA A 128 31.58 -10.61 6.75
CA ALA A 128 32.97 -10.73 6.30
C ALA A 128 33.95 -9.98 7.22
N VAL A 129 33.60 -8.75 7.63
CA VAL A 129 34.39 -7.95 8.57
C VAL A 129 34.44 -8.61 9.96
N LEU A 130 33.30 -9.09 10.48
CA LEU A 130 33.23 -9.74 11.78
C LEU A 130 34.00 -11.07 11.84
N LEU A 131 34.01 -11.83 10.75
CA LEU A 131 34.71 -13.11 10.63
C LEU A 131 36.19 -12.96 10.22
N GLY A 132 36.66 -11.73 9.97
CA GLY A 132 38.05 -11.45 9.61
C GLY A 132 38.44 -11.85 8.19
N PHE A 133 37.46 -11.93 7.27
CA PHE A 133 37.70 -12.19 5.85
C PHE A 133 38.04 -10.93 5.03
N LEU A 134 38.05 -9.74 5.66
CA LEU A 134 38.34 -8.45 5.05
C LEU A 134 39.35 -7.65 5.88
#